data_AF-A0A651HGL7-F1
#
_entry.id   AF-A0A651HGL7-F1
#
_cell.length_a   1.000
_cell.length_b   1.000
_cell.length_c   1.000
_cell.angle_alpha   90.00
_cell.angle_beta   90.00
_cell.angle_gamma   90.00
#
_symmetry.space_group_name_H-M   'P 1'
#
loop_
_entity.id
_entity.type
_entity.pdbx_description
1 polymer ?
#
loop_
_entity_poly.entity_id
_entity_poly.type
_entity_poly.pdbx_seq_one_letter_code
_entity_poly.pdbx_strand_id
1 'polypeptide(L)' 'MKSLHIRHIDDHVLDALKRRARRHRRSLQKEVESLLADAARMVPPDAGELNNPLASIRTVSTGRREMTWSRESYYGDDGR' A
#
# COMPACT_ATOMS: atom_id res chain seq x y z
N MET A 1 -21.68 -10.67 -9.96
CA MET A 1 -21.30 -11.20 -8.63
C MET A 1 -20.27 -12.30 -8.85
N LYS A 2 -19.10 -12.21 -8.22
CA LYS A 2 -18.08 -13.27 -8.27
C LYS A 2 -18.10 -14.00 -6.92
N SER A 3 -18.03 -15.32 -6.93
CA SER A 3 -18.02 -16.15 -5.74
C SER A 3 -16.70 -16.91 -5.64
N LEU A 4 -16.23 -17.13 -4.41
CA LEU A 4 -15.04 -17.90 -4.10
C LEU A 4 -15.42 -19.01 -3.13
N HIS A 5 -15.11 -20.25 -3.49
CA HIS A 5 -15.28 -21.41 -2.60
C HIS A 5 -13.90 -21.83 -2.09
N ILE A 6 -13.67 -21.66 -0.80
CA ILE A 6 -12.43 -22.08 -0.13
C ILE A 6 -12.69 -23.43 0.55
N ARG A 7 -11.96 -24.46 0.15
CA ARG A 7 -12.05 -25.82 0.71
C ARG A 7 -10.91 -26.06 1.70
N HIS A 8 -11.07 -27.07 2.54
CA HIS A 8 -10.02 -27.54 3.48
C HIS A 8 -9.49 -26.43 4.40
N ILE A 9 -10.40 -25.63 4.97
CA ILE A 9 -10.05 -24.67 6.02
C ILE A 9 -9.97 -25.42 7.33
N ASP A 10 -8.88 -25.25 8.08
CA ASP A 10 -8.76 -25.80 9.43
C ASP A 10 -9.88 -25.26 10.33
N ASP A 11 -10.49 -26.13 11.13
CA ASP A 11 -11.60 -25.78 12.01
C ASP A 11 -11.22 -24.66 12.99
N HIS A 12 -9.99 -24.70 13.50
CA HIS A 12 -9.45 -23.64 14.36
C HIS A 12 -9.44 -22.27 13.68
N VAL A 13 -9.09 -22.21 12.39
CA VAL A 13 -9.08 -20.96 11.61
C VAL A 13 -10.50 -20.46 11.40
N LEU A 14 -11.43 -21.34 11.07
CA LEU A 14 -12.84 -20.99 10.91
C LEU A 14 -13.44 -20.41 12.19
N ASP A 15 -13.13 -20.99 13.35
CA ASP A 15 -13.63 -20.53 14.63
C ASP A 15 -12.98 -19.22 15.09
N ALA A 16 -11.69 -19.01 14.81
CA ALA A 16 -11.05 -17.72 14.99
C ALA A 16 -11.72 -16.62 14.14
N LEU A 17 -12.02 -16.91 12.86
CA LEU A 17 -12.71 -15.98 11.96
C LEU A 17 -14.13 -15.67 12.44
N LYS A 18 -14.90 -16.66 12.91
CA LYS A 18 -16.24 -16.43 13.50
C LYS A 18 -16.17 -15.52 14.72
N ARG A 19 -15.20 -15.73 15.63
CA ARG A 19 -14.99 -14.87 16.80
C ARG A 19 -14.64 -13.45 16.40
N ARG A 20 -13.79 -13.28 15.38
CA ARG A 20 -13.42 -11.96 14.84
C ARG A 20 -14.63 -11.24 14.23
N ALA A 21 -15.41 -11.92 13.41
CA ALA A 21 -16.63 -11.37 12.81
C ALA A 21 -17.63 -10.87 13.87
N ARG A 22 -17.84 -11.67 14.94
CA ARG A 22 -18.66 -11.27 16.08
C ARG A 22 -18.13 -10.01 16.76
N ARG A 23 -16.81 -9.92 16.98
CA ARG A 23 -16.18 -8.72 17.58
C ARG A 23 -16.40 -7.47 16.73
N HIS A 24 -16.33 -7.60 15.41
CA HIS A 24 -16.56 -6.49 14.48
C HIS A 24 -18.04 -6.21 14.20
N ARG A 25 -18.97 -6.98 14.78
CA ARG A 25 -20.42 -6.87 14.56
C ARG A 25 -20.80 -7.00 13.07
N ARG A 26 -20.14 -7.94 12.37
CA ARG A 26 -20.35 -8.22 10.95
C ARG A 26 -20.63 -9.71 10.73
N SER A 27 -21.21 -10.05 9.59
CA SER A 27 -21.34 -11.45 9.17
C SER A 27 -19.96 -12.04 8.85
N LEU A 28 -19.83 -13.37 8.94
CA LEU A 28 -18.58 -14.06 8.59
C LEU A 28 -18.16 -13.75 7.14
N GLN A 29 -19.12 -13.74 6.22
CA GLN A 29 -18.87 -13.40 4.82
C GLN A 29 -18.32 -11.98 4.67
N LYS A 30 -18.89 -10.99 5.37
CA LYS A 30 -18.42 -9.60 5.29
C LYS A 30 -17.05 -9.40 5.95
N GLU A 31 -16.75 -10.18 6.98
CA GLU A 31 -15.43 -10.19 7.62
C GLU A 31 -14.37 -10.72 6.66
N VAL A 32 -14.64 -11.86 6.00
CA VAL A 32 -13.73 -12.43 4.99
C VAL A 32 -13.56 -11.49 3.81
N GLU A 33 -14.64 -10.86 3.33
CA GLU A 33 -14.58 -9.85 2.28
C GLU A 33 -13.68 -8.67 2.68
N SER A 34 -13.83 -8.15 3.90
CA SER A 34 -13.00 -7.05 4.40
C SER A 34 -11.53 -7.44 4.48
N LEU A 35 -11.24 -8.65 4.98
CA LEU A 35 -9.89 -9.18 5.12
C LEU A 35 -9.21 -9.33 3.75
N LEU A 36 -9.92 -9.90 2.76
CA LEU A 36 -9.41 -10.04 1.41
C LEU A 36 -9.18 -8.68 0.73
N ALA A 37 -10.07 -7.71 0.96
CA ALA A 37 -9.90 -6.36 0.43
C ALA A 37 -8.68 -5.65 1.04
N ASP A 38 -8.47 -5.78 2.35
CA ASP A 38 -7.32 -5.21 3.03
C ASP A 38 -6.02 -5.89 2.57
N ALA A 39 -6.02 -7.22 2.43
CA ALA A 39 -4.87 -7.97 1.90
C ALA A 39 -4.53 -7.56 0.47
N ALA A 40 -5.54 -7.39 -0.40
CA ALA A 40 -5.33 -6.95 -1.79
C ALA A 40 -4.71 -5.55 -1.88
N ARG A 41 -5.03 -4.65 -0.93
CA ARG A 41 -4.41 -3.30 -0.87
C ARG A 41 -2.95 -3.33 -0.45
N MET A 42 -2.51 -4.38 0.26
CA MET A 42 -1.12 -4.51 0.71
C MET A 42 -0.21 -5.06 -0.40
N VAL A 43 -0.77 -5.68 -1.43
CA VAL A 43 0.00 -6.18 -2.58
C VAL A 43 0.41 -4.97 -3.43
N PRO A 44 1.72 -4.70 -3.61
CA PRO A 44 2.17 -3.69 -4.56
C PRO A 44 1.59 -4.02 -5.95
N PRO A 45 1.17 -3.02 -6.75
CA PRO A 45 0.76 -3.29 -8.13
C PRO A 45 1.90 -4.03 -8.84
N ASP A 46 1.54 -5.09 -9.56
CA ASP A 46 2.51 -5.82 -10.39
C ASP A 46 3.25 -4.82 -11.29
N ALA A 47 4.56 -5.02 -11.47
CA ALA A 47 5.39 -4.12 -12.28
C ALA A 47 4.88 -3.96 -13.73
N GLY A 48 3.95 -4.81 -14.18
CA GLY A 48 3.27 -4.74 -15.48
C GLY A 48 1.94 -3.98 -15.51
N GLU A 49 1.30 -3.66 -14.37
CA GLU A 49 0.09 -2.81 -14.33
C GLU A 49 0.42 -1.33 -14.13
N LEU A 50 1.68 -1.00 -13.85
CA LEU A 50 2.21 0.36 -13.98
C LEU A 50 2.43 0.70 -15.46
N ASN A 51 1.37 0.64 -16.28
CA ASN A 51 1.20 1.57 -17.41
C ASN A 51 0.86 2.97 -16.89
N ASN A 52 1.45 3.35 -15.76
CA ASN A 52 1.57 4.73 -15.38
C ASN A 52 2.87 5.15 -16.07
N PRO A 53 2.83 5.88 -17.20
CA PRO A 53 4.04 6.44 -17.74
C PRO A 53 4.59 7.33 -16.64
N LEU A 54 5.61 6.83 -15.94
CA LEU A 54 6.52 7.53 -15.03
C LEU A 54 5.86 8.77 -14.43
N ALA A 55 5.39 8.70 -13.18
CA ALA A 55 5.00 9.86 -12.38
C ALA A 55 5.80 11.08 -12.85
N SER A 56 5.18 11.92 -13.69
CA SER A 56 5.96 12.80 -14.55
C SER A 56 6.63 13.78 -13.61
N ILE A 57 7.94 13.61 -13.40
CA ILE A 57 8.73 14.51 -12.58
C ILE A 57 8.69 15.83 -13.34
N ARG A 58 7.77 16.71 -12.95
CA ARG A 58 7.69 18.07 -13.48
C ARG A 58 8.83 18.83 -12.84
N THR A 59 9.99 18.76 -13.49
CA THR A 59 11.11 19.62 -13.16
C THR A 59 10.72 21.05 -13.53
N VAL A 60 10.34 21.83 -12.53
CA VAL A 60 10.07 23.25 -12.70
C VAL A 60 11.44 23.94 -12.73
N SER A 61 11.84 24.40 -13.92
CA SER A 61 12.98 25.30 -14.08
C SER A 61 12.59 26.66 -13.50
N THR A 62 12.89 26.92 -12.23
CA THR A 62 12.88 28.27 -11.69
C THR A 62 13.99 29.04 -12.41
N GLY A 63 13.65 30.12 -13.10
CA GLY A 63 14.49 30.78 -14.11
C GLY A 63 15.80 31.45 -13.65
N ARG A 64 16.49 30.94 -12.63
CA ARG A 64 17.86 31.33 -12.29
C ARG A 64 18.82 30.23 -12.72
N ARG A 65 19.50 30.44 -13.86
CA ARG A 65 20.63 29.60 -14.30
C ARG A 65 21.82 29.63 -13.34
N GLU A 66 21.84 30.57 -12.41
CA GLU A 66 22.85 30.71 -11.37
C GLU A 66 22.21 30.43 -10.01
N MET A 67 22.06 29.14 -9.71
CA MET A 67 21.70 28.68 -8.39
C MET A 67 23.01 28.46 -7.63
N THR A 68 23.49 29.49 -6.93
CA THR A 68 24.71 29.48 -6.09
C THR A 68 24.53 28.71 -4.77
N TRP A 69 23.42 27.99 -4.64
CA TRP A 69 23.17 27.17 -3.48
C TRP A 69 23.97 25.88 -3.60
N SER A 70 25.01 25.76 -2.78
CA SER A 70 25.72 24.50 -2.53
C SER A 70 25.35 24.03 -1.12
N ARG A 71 25.32 22.71 -0.91
CA ARG A 71 25.02 22.13 0.41
C ARG A 71 26.04 22.63 1.44
N GLU A 72 27.28 22.78 0.99
CA GLU A 72 28.43 23.21 1.76
C GLU A 72 28.31 24.66 2.24
N SER A 73 27.58 25.53 1.51
CA SER A 73 27.37 26.91 1.95
C SER A 73 26.34 27.06 3.06
N TYR A 74 25.45 26.08 3.23
CA TYR A 74 24.42 26.08 4.26
C TYR A 74 24.77 25.20 5.47
N TYR A 75 25.46 24.08 5.26
CA TYR A 75 25.69 23.08 6.29
C TYR A 75 27.14 22.93 6.71
N GLY A 76 28.08 23.60 6.03
CA GLY A 76 29.51 23.46 6.29
C GLY A 76 30.05 22.04 6.05
N ASP A 77 31.37 21.90 6.09
CA ASP A 77 32.09 20.61 5.95
C ASP A 77 32.35 19.96 7.31
N ASP A 78 31.37 20.05 8.21
CA ASP A 78 31.40 19.51 9.57
C ASP A 78 30.57 18.21 9.70
N GLY A 79 30.27 17.58 8.56
CA GLY A 79 29.62 16.27 8.47
C GLY A 79 30.52 15.07 8.75
N ARG A 80 31.46 15.15 9.70
CA ARG A 80 32.25 14.01 10.21
C ARG A 80 32.16 13.89 11.71
#